data_AF-A0A517MEC4-F1
#
_entry.id   AF-A0A517MEC4-F1
#
_cell.length_a   1.000
_cell.length_b   1.000
_cell.length_c   1.000
_cell.angle_alpha   90.00
_cell.angle_beta   90.00
_cell.angle_gamma   90.00
#
_symmetry.space_group_name_H-M   'P 1'
#
loop_
_entity.id
_entity.type
_entity.pdbx_description
1 polymer ?
#
loop_
_entity_poly.entity_id
_entity_poly.type
_entity_poly.pdbx_seq_one_letter_code
_entity_poly.pdbx_strand_id
1 'polypeptide(L)'
;MRYKTLNSLQAQLVDHDGAIVSSEPFTRKLDGLACYSDSVLNYAELAFAEECAMRGGHPRLVLDENGHLTIAVEVDSQRRLSRKELSALREDFAGQLTDGIGAGCFNELSASTGLAVELRFPLRSKCTQTEGTAWRPKASTKKGNEQRISTAAKMVEKMGSAPSRTGASRRSTVKVTGTVATPDKQERPNLKKLLRLLAKPERDQLFDQIKVELEACGNDLSLLGNYEYPYGNFNDPKLLRLLLKAGLPPETTDVKGNSLLIQAAGNPKCLELLLNEGVNVNRVCDSYFASTALIRAAHLGKRKSVEILLEYGADATIKDKSGKIAQDIVDKRSRERQTIVNLLRRGSRT
;
A
#
# COMPACT_ATOMS: atom_id res chain seq x y z
N MET A 1 -17.34 22.47 -15.77
CA MET A 1 -18.48 21.83 -15.09
C MET A 1 -17.96 20.98 -13.95
N ARG A 2 -18.61 21.04 -12.78
CA ARG A 2 -18.23 20.22 -11.62
C ARG A 2 -18.96 18.89 -11.67
N TYR A 3 -18.24 17.79 -11.52
CA TYR A 3 -18.83 16.48 -11.34
C TYR A 3 -18.49 15.94 -9.96
N LYS A 4 -19.53 15.60 -9.21
CA LYS A 4 -19.42 14.97 -7.90
C LYS A 4 -19.91 13.54 -8.02
N THR A 5 -19.03 12.58 -7.77
CA THR A 5 -19.49 11.22 -7.47
C THR A 5 -19.84 11.18 -6.00
N LEU A 6 -21.14 11.13 -5.69
CA LEU A 6 -21.60 10.55 -4.43
C LEU A 6 -21.61 9.04 -4.62
N ASN A 7 -20.42 8.46 -4.75
CA ASN A 7 -20.26 7.04 -4.53
C ASN A 7 -20.29 6.88 -3.01
N SER A 8 -21.40 6.37 -2.51
CA SER A 8 -21.70 6.21 -1.10
C SER A 8 -20.78 5.23 -0.35
N LEU A 9 -19.51 5.05 -0.75
CA LEU A 9 -18.53 4.14 -0.14
C LEU A 9 -18.54 4.37 1.36
N GLN A 10 -19.16 3.43 2.07
CA GLN A 10 -19.29 3.54 3.51
C GLN A 10 -17.89 3.41 4.07
N ALA A 11 -17.48 4.42 4.81
CA ALA A 11 -16.23 4.42 5.53
C ALA A 11 -16.55 4.14 7.00
N GLN A 12 -15.90 3.13 7.57
CA GLN A 12 -15.95 2.85 8.99
C GLN A 12 -14.62 3.25 9.60
N LEU A 13 -14.71 3.94 10.73
CA LEU A 13 -13.55 4.20 11.55
C LEU A 13 -13.34 2.97 12.42
N VAL A 14 -12.17 2.35 12.32
CA VAL A 14 -11.82 1.17 13.10
C VAL A 14 -10.58 1.44 13.94
N ASP A 15 -10.47 0.81 15.10
CA ASP A 15 -9.25 0.83 15.89
C ASP A 15 -8.21 -0.17 15.35
N HIS A 16 -7.07 -0.25 16.04
CA HIS A 16 -5.98 -1.17 15.71
C HIS A 16 -6.36 -2.67 15.71
N ASP A 17 -7.45 -3.05 16.39
CA ASP A 17 -7.97 -4.42 16.44
C ASP A 17 -9.06 -4.66 15.39
N GLY A 18 -9.38 -3.64 14.58
CA GLY A 18 -10.45 -3.69 13.58
C GLY A 18 -11.85 -3.48 14.16
N ALA A 19 -11.98 -3.09 15.43
CA ALA A 19 -13.27 -2.83 16.04
C ALA A 19 -13.80 -1.45 15.61
N ILE A 20 -15.10 -1.40 15.27
CA ILE A 20 -15.75 -0.17 14.80
C ILE A 20 -15.84 0.86 15.93
N VAL A 21 -15.20 2.00 15.72
CA VAL A 21 -15.23 3.15 16.64
C VAL A 21 -16.34 4.08 16.18
N SER A 22 -17.57 3.81 16.63
CA SER A 22 -18.73 4.66 16.36
C SER A 22 -18.97 5.63 17.51
N SER A 23 -18.64 6.91 17.29
CA SER A 23 -19.23 7.99 18.08
C SER A 23 -19.49 9.21 17.19
N GLU A 24 -20.74 9.68 17.18
CA GLU A 24 -21.22 10.84 16.41
C GLU A 24 -20.33 12.11 16.56
N PRO A 25 -19.72 12.41 17.73
CA PRO A 25 -18.79 13.54 17.86
C PRO A 25 -17.52 13.38 17.02
N PHE A 26 -17.09 12.13 16.79
CA PHE A 26 -15.83 11.80 16.15
C PHE A 26 -15.95 11.90 14.63
N THR A 27 -17.01 11.32 14.07
CA THR A 27 -17.28 11.37 12.62
C THR A 27 -17.52 12.80 12.16
N ARG A 28 -18.16 13.66 12.97
CA ARG A 28 -18.31 15.11 12.71
C ARG A 28 -17.00 15.88 12.65
N LYS A 29 -15.97 15.50 13.40
CA LYS A 29 -14.65 16.17 13.33
C LYS A 29 -13.88 15.77 12.08
N LEU A 30 -14.12 14.56 11.58
CA LEU A 30 -13.51 14.02 10.37
C LEU A 30 -14.26 14.39 9.08
N ASP A 31 -15.44 15.01 9.17
CA ASP A 31 -16.20 15.52 8.03
C ASP A 31 -15.46 16.59 7.21
N GLY A 32 -15.25 16.31 5.93
CA GLY A 32 -14.50 17.12 4.98
C GLY A 32 -12.97 16.92 5.02
N LEU A 33 -12.46 15.89 5.71
CA LEU A 33 -11.01 15.63 5.77
C LEU A 33 -10.57 15.14 4.39
N ALA A 34 -9.57 15.77 3.80
CA ALA A 34 -9.17 15.50 2.41
C ALA A 34 -7.73 15.01 2.32
N CYS A 35 -7.48 14.01 1.47
CA CYS A 35 -6.13 13.62 1.10
C CYS A 35 -5.59 14.56 0.01
N TYR A 36 -4.55 15.33 0.32
CA TYR A 36 -3.89 16.20 -0.65
C TYR A 36 -2.65 15.60 -1.29
N SER A 37 -2.12 14.53 -0.70
CA SER A 37 -0.92 13.86 -1.21
C SER A 37 -1.21 12.99 -2.43
N ASP A 38 -2.46 12.58 -2.63
CA ASP A 38 -2.83 11.70 -3.72
C ASP A 38 -4.21 12.01 -4.30
N SER A 39 -4.37 11.77 -5.60
CA SER A 39 -5.60 11.98 -6.36
C SER A 39 -5.89 10.76 -7.21
N VAL A 40 -7.14 10.33 -7.27
CA VAL A 40 -7.56 9.22 -8.16
C VAL A 40 -7.35 9.57 -9.63
N LEU A 41 -7.30 10.85 -9.99
CA LEU A 41 -6.98 11.26 -11.36
C LEU A 41 -5.54 10.91 -11.76
N ASN A 42 -4.62 10.71 -10.80
CA ASN A 42 -3.24 10.31 -11.11
C ASN A 42 -3.16 8.89 -11.70
N TYR A 43 -4.19 8.07 -11.48
CA TYR A 43 -4.23 6.66 -11.86
C TYR A 43 -5.38 6.34 -12.82
N ALA A 44 -6.13 7.36 -13.24
CA ALA A 44 -7.28 7.19 -14.12
C ALA A 44 -6.82 6.81 -15.54
N GLU A 45 -7.17 5.61 -16.00
CA GLU A 45 -6.89 5.14 -17.36
C GLU A 45 -8.00 5.57 -18.35
N LEU A 46 -8.51 6.79 -18.20
CA LEU A 46 -9.65 7.31 -18.96
C LEU A 46 -9.16 8.34 -19.98
N ALA A 47 -9.11 7.97 -21.27
CA ALA A 47 -8.64 8.85 -22.34
C ALA A 47 -9.36 10.21 -22.38
N PHE A 48 -10.65 10.24 -22.07
CA PHE A 48 -11.44 11.49 -22.04
C PHE A 48 -11.09 12.41 -20.84
N ALA A 49 -10.43 11.91 -19.80
CA ALA A 49 -10.08 12.71 -18.63
C ALA A 49 -9.02 13.77 -18.98
N GLU A 50 -8.06 13.42 -19.83
CA GLU A 50 -7.06 14.36 -20.38
C GLU A 50 -7.70 15.34 -21.37
N GLU A 51 -8.52 14.84 -22.31
CA GLU A 51 -9.25 15.66 -23.29
C GLU A 51 -10.14 16.71 -22.63
N CYS A 52 -10.72 16.37 -21.48
CA CYS A 52 -11.57 17.27 -20.69
C CYS A 52 -10.79 18.17 -19.72
N ALA A 53 -9.45 18.07 -19.72
CA ALA A 53 -8.53 18.72 -18.79
C ALA A 53 -9.02 18.63 -17.34
N MET A 54 -9.33 17.41 -16.89
CA MET A 54 -9.92 17.18 -15.58
C MET A 54 -8.96 17.57 -14.44
N ARG A 55 -9.51 18.11 -13.36
CA ARG A 55 -8.75 18.54 -12.16
C ARG A 55 -9.45 18.08 -10.90
N GLY A 56 -8.73 17.99 -9.79
CA GLY A 56 -9.26 17.54 -8.51
C GLY A 56 -8.95 16.07 -8.27
N GLY A 57 -9.93 15.27 -7.86
CA GLY A 57 -9.79 13.83 -7.65
C GLY A 57 -9.26 13.43 -6.27
N HIS A 58 -9.15 14.38 -5.34
CA HIS A 58 -8.68 14.11 -3.98
C HIS A 58 -9.77 13.43 -3.15
N PRO A 59 -9.54 12.21 -2.61
CA PRO A 59 -10.49 11.54 -1.72
C PRO A 59 -10.74 12.34 -0.45
N ARG A 60 -12.01 12.43 -0.04
CA ARG A 60 -12.42 13.14 1.17
C ARG A 60 -13.42 12.34 1.98
N LEU A 61 -13.33 12.45 3.30
CA LEU A 61 -14.36 11.96 4.20
C LEU A 61 -15.53 12.93 4.21
N VAL A 62 -16.76 12.44 4.09
CA VAL A 62 -18.00 13.24 4.12
C VAL A 62 -19.06 12.50 4.91
N LEU A 63 -19.84 13.22 5.72
CA LEU A 63 -21.02 12.67 6.38
C LEU A 63 -22.22 12.57 5.44
N ASP A 64 -22.88 11.42 5.44
CA ASP A 64 -24.18 11.25 4.77
C ASP A 64 -25.34 11.81 5.63
N GLU A 65 -26.55 11.81 5.08
CA GLU A 65 -27.78 12.29 5.75
C GLU A 65 -28.12 11.48 7.01
N ASN A 66 -27.55 10.28 7.18
CA ASN A 66 -27.74 9.40 8.33
C ASN A 66 -26.61 9.52 9.37
N GLY A 67 -25.64 10.41 9.15
CA GLY A 67 -24.50 10.62 10.04
C GLY A 67 -23.37 9.59 9.90
N HIS A 68 -23.39 8.78 8.85
CA HIS A 68 -22.32 7.82 8.54
C HIS A 68 -21.20 8.50 7.74
N LEU A 69 -19.97 8.09 8.03
CA LEU A 69 -18.81 8.55 7.29
C LEU A 69 -18.76 7.85 5.92
N THR A 70 -18.52 8.60 4.86
CA THR A 70 -18.39 8.10 3.49
C THR A 70 -17.19 8.72 2.79
N ILE A 71 -16.69 8.09 1.74
CA ILE A 71 -15.68 8.72 0.86
C ILE A 71 -16.36 9.38 -0.34
N ALA A 72 -16.00 10.65 -0.57
CA ALA A 72 -16.38 11.39 -1.77
C ALA A 72 -15.13 11.80 -2.57
N VAL A 73 -15.28 11.78 -3.89
CA VAL A 73 -14.29 12.30 -4.84
C VAL A 73 -14.97 13.31 -5.75
N GLU A 74 -14.33 14.46 -5.90
CA GLU A 74 -14.81 15.57 -6.72
C GLU A 74 -13.81 15.92 -7.80
N VAL A 75 -14.31 16.09 -9.02
CA VAL A 75 -13.51 16.44 -10.19
C VAL A 75 -14.16 17.56 -10.99
N ASP A 76 -13.33 18.48 -11.46
CA ASP A 76 -13.72 19.56 -12.36
C ASP A 76 -13.33 19.19 -13.80
N SER A 77 -14.21 19.43 -14.76
CA SER A 77 -13.97 19.22 -16.20
C SER A 77 -14.24 20.50 -16.99
N GLN A 78 -13.54 20.72 -18.11
CA GLN A 78 -13.78 21.86 -19.00
C GLN A 78 -15.09 21.76 -19.78
N ARG A 79 -15.60 20.55 -20.03
CA ARG A 79 -16.88 20.33 -20.75
C ARG A 79 -17.86 19.45 -19.97
N ARG A 80 -19.09 19.37 -20.47
CA ARG A 80 -20.07 18.42 -19.95
C ARG A 80 -19.65 17.00 -20.34
N LEU A 81 -19.68 16.09 -19.38
CA LEU A 81 -19.48 14.66 -19.61
C LEU A 81 -20.81 14.01 -19.99
N SER A 82 -20.75 13.07 -20.92
CA SER A 82 -21.87 12.21 -21.31
C SER A 82 -22.18 11.18 -20.22
N ARG A 83 -23.38 10.60 -20.23
CA ARG A 83 -23.75 9.54 -19.26
C ARG A 83 -22.77 8.35 -19.27
N LYS A 84 -22.21 8.00 -20.45
CA LYS A 84 -21.24 6.91 -20.57
C LYS A 84 -19.90 7.26 -19.90
N GLU A 85 -19.38 8.47 -20.14
CA GLU A 85 -18.16 8.98 -19.50
C GLU A 85 -18.30 9.07 -17.99
N LEU A 86 -19.46 9.52 -17.50
CA LEU A 86 -19.76 9.55 -16.06
C LEU A 86 -19.77 8.15 -15.44
N SER A 87 -20.32 7.15 -16.13
CA SER A 87 -20.33 5.76 -15.63
C SER A 87 -18.93 5.17 -15.58
N ALA A 88 -18.12 5.39 -16.63
CA ALA A 88 -16.74 4.89 -16.68
C ALA A 88 -15.88 5.50 -15.57
N LEU A 89 -16.01 6.82 -15.35
CA LEU A 89 -15.30 7.52 -14.28
C LEU A 89 -15.69 7.02 -12.89
N ARG A 90 -16.96 6.64 -12.72
CA ARG A 90 -17.47 6.07 -11.48
C ARG A 90 -16.86 4.70 -11.19
N GLU A 91 -16.81 3.83 -12.19
CA GLU A 91 -16.28 2.46 -12.08
C GLU A 91 -14.76 2.49 -11.83
N ASP A 92 -14.04 3.33 -12.58
CA ASP A 92 -12.59 3.52 -12.42
C ASP A 92 -12.24 4.00 -11.01
N PHE A 93 -12.88 5.07 -10.52
CA PHE A 93 -12.57 5.59 -9.17
C PHE A 93 -12.97 4.62 -8.06
N ALA A 94 -14.08 3.89 -8.24
CA ALA A 94 -14.48 2.87 -7.28
C ALA A 94 -13.46 1.72 -7.24
N GLY A 95 -12.99 1.26 -8.39
CA GLY A 95 -11.94 0.24 -8.53
C GLY A 95 -10.63 0.68 -7.87
N GLN A 96 -10.20 1.91 -8.13
CA GLN A 96 -9.00 2.46 -7.50
C GLN A 96 -9.11 2.48 -5.97
N LEU A 97 -10.22 2.98 -5.42
CA LEU A 97 -10.44 3.02 -3.98
C LEU A 97 -10.55 1.62 -3.35
N THR A 98 -11.03 0.60 -4.09
CA THR A 98 -11.10 -0.80 -3.61
C THR A 98 -9.78 -1.53 -3.69
N ASP A 99 -8.96 -1.23 -4.70
CA ASP A 99 -7.68 -1.90 -4.95
C ASP A 99 -6.55 -1.36 -4.06
N GLY A 100 -6.91 -0.58 -3.03
CA GLY A 100 -5.96 0.05 -2.10
C GLY A 100 -5.25 1.26 -2.68
N ILE A 101 -5.62 1.72 -3.88
CA ILE A 101 -5.13 3.00 -4.44
C ILE A 101 -5.86 4.11 -3.67
N GLY A 102 -5.10 4.78 -2.81
CA GLY A 102 -5.66 5.67 -1.79
C GLY A 102 -5.87 5.04 -0.42
N ALA A 103 -5.45 3.79 -0.17
CA ALA A 103 -5.36 3.25 1.20
C ALA A 103 -4.46 4.10 2.11
N GLY A 104 -3.51 4.82 1.50
CA GLY A 104 -2.67 5.80 2.18
C GLY A 104 -3.30 7.17 2.42
N CYS A 105 -4.51 7.43 1.90
CA CYS A 105 -5.12 8.77 1.88
C CYS A 105 -5.33 9.36 3.27
N PHE A 106 -5.47 8.50 4.28
CA PHE A 106 -5.65 8.91 5.68
C PHE A 106 -4.60 8.29 6.61
N ASN A 107 -3.41 7.95 6.08
CA ASN A 107 -2.32 7.42 6.91
C ASN A 107 -1.92 8.38 8.02
N GLU A 108 -1.96 9.69 7.77
CA GLU A 108 -1.68 10.70 8.79
C GLU A 108 -2.71 10.66 9.94
N LEU A 109 -3.98 10.39 9.61
CA LEU A 109 -5.04 10.18 10.60
C LEU A 109 -4.74 8.91 11.41
N SER A 110 -4.46 7.79 10.73
CA SER A 110 -4.16 6.51 11.39
C SER A 110 -2.94 6.59 12.30
N ALA A 111 -1.83 7.15 11.80
CA ALA A 111 -0.60 7.32 12.58
C ALA A 111 -0.79 8.25 13.79
N SER A 112 -1.65 9.26 13.71
CA SER A 112 -1.82 10.26 14.78
C SER A 112 -2.91 9.90 15.78
N THR A 113 -3.87 9.06 15.39
CA THR A 113 -5.05 8.75 16.21
C THR A 113 -5.16 7.28 16.59
N GLY A 114 -4.40 6.39 15.94
CA GLY A 114 -4.54 4.93 16.07
C GLY A 114 -5.79 4.37 15.37
N LEU A 115 -6.45 5.18 14.53
CA LEU A 115 -7.71 4.83 13.89
C LEU A 115 -7.54 4.73 12.38
N ALA A 116 -7.96 3.61 11.80
CA ALA A 116 -7.96 3.41 10.36
C ALA A 116 -9.33 3.73 9.75
N VAL A 117 -9.33 4.12 8.48
CA VAL A 117 -10.55 4.26 7.68
C VAL A 117 -10.69 2.99 6.85
N GLU A 118 -11.64 2.14 7.19
CA GLU A 118 -11.99 0.94 6.44
C GLU A 118 -13.13 1.26 5.46
N LEU A 119 -13.00 0.87 4.20
CA LEU A 119 -14.05 1.03 3.20
C LEU A 119 -14.88 -0.25 3.09
N ARG A 120 -16.20 -0.14 3.29
CA ARG A 120 -17.14 -1.27 3.19
C ARG A 120 -18.10 -1.14 2.01
N PHE A 121 -18.33 -2.27 1.37
CA PHE A 121 -19.35 -2.51 0.34
C PHE A 121 -20.56 -3.21 0.97
N PRO A 122 -21.80 -2.98 0.52
CA PRO A 122 -22.20 -2.64 -0.86
C PRO A 122 -22.89 -1.27 -1.03
N LEU A 123 -22.87 -0.69 -2.23
CA LEU A 123 -23.50 0.62 -2.51
C LEU A 123 -24.65 0.58 -3.50
N ARG A 124 -25.77 1.18 -3.06
CA ARG A 124 -26.88 1.60 -3.93
C ARG A 124 -26.45 2.76 -4.83
N SER A 125 -26.82 2.69 -6.10
CA SER A 125 -26.57 3.72 -7.12
C SER A 125 -27.60 4.86 -7.05
N LYS A 126 -27.17 6.05 -6.64
CA LYS A 126 -27.79 7.31 -7.09
C LYS A 126 -26.71 8.30 -7.52
N CYS A 127 -26.77 8.71 -8.78
CA CYS A 127 -25.87 9.69 -9.39
C CYS A 127 -26.69 10.95 -9.69
N THR A 128 -26.32 12.10 -9.14
CA THR A 128 -26.96 13.38 -9.43
C THR A 128 -25.95 14.34 -10.04
N GLN A 129 -26.31 14.95 -11.18
CA GLN A 129 -25.62 16.10 -11.72
C GLN A 129 -26.18 17.33 -11.01
N THR A 130 -25.35 18.08 -10.27
CA THR A 130 -25.78 19.34 -9.66
C THR A 130 -25.48 20.51 -10.60
N GLU A 131 -26.48 20.99 -11.32
CA GLU A 131 -26.55 22.37 -11.81
C GLU A 131 -27.41 23.17 -10.80
N GLY A 132 -26.84 24.15 -10.11
CA GLY A 132 -27.60 25.08 -9.25
C GLY A 132 -27.30 24.99 -7.75
N THR A 133 -26.94 26.15 -7.19
CA THR A 133 -26.56 26.47 -5.79
C THR A 133 -25.33 25.75 -5.23
N ALA A 134 -24.33 26.58 -4.93
CA ALA A 134 -22.98 26.15 -4.59
C ALA A 134 -22.94 25.50 -3.20
N TRP A 135 -23.02 24.17 -3.12
CA TRP A 135 -22.43 23.46 -1.99
C TRP A 135 -20.91 23.64 -2.08
N ARG A 136 -20.39 24.61 -1.32
CA ARG A 136 -18.96 24.88 -1.13
C ARG A 136 -18.57 24.41 0.26
N PRO A 137 -18.15 23.15 0.47
CA PRO A 137 -17.36 22.85 1.65
C PRO A 137 -16.08 23.68 1.53
N LYS A 138 -15.69 24.37 2.62
CA LYS A 138 -14.44 25.12 2.64
C LYS A 138 -13.31 24.19 2.22
N ALA A 139 -12.53 24.55 1.20
CA ALA A 139 -11.35 23.80 0.82
C ALA A 139 -10.54 23.55 2.10
N SER A 140 -10.43 22.29 2.50
CA SER A 140 -9.75 21.95 3.74
C SER A 140 -8.29 22.35 3.59
N THR A 141 -7.80 23.37 4.26
CA THR A 141 -6.38 23.73 4.12
C THR A 141 -5.54 22.65 4.78
N LYS A 142 -4.27 22.52 4.39
CA LYS A 142 -3.33 21.61 5.08
C LYS A 142 -3.35 21.82 6.61
N LYS A 143 -3.30 23.10 7.03
CA LYS A 143 -3.45 23.52 8.43
C LYS A 143 -4.80 23.11 9.04
N GLY A 144 -5.88 23.17 8.27
CA GLY A 144 -7.20 22.70 8.70
C GLY A 144 -7.27 21.18 8.91
N ASN A 145 -6.63 20.39 8.04
CA ASN A 145 -6.49 18.94 8.23
C ASN A 145 -5.71 18.63 9.53
N GLU A 146 -4.55 19.25 9.72
CA GLU A 146 -3.70 19.06 10.90
C GLU A 146 -4.46 19.36 12.21
N GLN A 147 -5.22 20.46 12.24
CA GLN A 147 -6.05 20.82 13.41
C GLN A 147 -7.13 19.77 13.70
N ARG A 148 -7.74 19.21 12.67
CA ARG A 148 -8.82 18.22 12.81
C ARG A 148 -8.28 16.87 13.25
N ILE A 149 -7.14 16.44 12.71
CA ILE A 149 -6.40 15.25 13.15
C ILE A 149 -5.96 15.40 14.61
N SER A 150 -5.36 16.54 14.98
CA SER A 150 -4.96 16.82 16.37
C SER A 150 -6.15 16.82 17.34
N THR A 151 -7.30 17.36 16.92
CA THR A 151 -8.52 17.35 17.73
C THR A 151 -9.04 15.93 17.92
N ALA A 152 -9.06 15.11 16.85
CA ALA A 152 -9.44 13.72 16.91
C ALA A 152 -8.52 12.91 17.84
N ALA A 153 -7.20 13.09 17.75
CA ALA A 153 -6.22 12.44 18.62
C ALA A 153 -6.49 12.72 20.11
N LYS A 154 -6.74 13.98 20.47
CA LYS A 154 -7.12 14.37 21.84
C LYS A 154 -8.42 13.72 22.32
N MET A 155 -9.35 13.43 21.40
CA MET A 155 -10.60 12.73 21.75
C MET A 155 -10.35 11.24 21.99
N VAL A 156 -9.46 10.59 21.21
CA VAL A 156 -9.04 9.20 21.46
C VAL A 156 -8.36 9.06 22.81
N GLU A 157 -7.40 9.93 23.12
CA GLU A 157 -6.70 9.93 24.41
C GLU A 157 -7.68 10.06 25.59
N LYS A 158 -8.68 10.94 25.47
CA LYS A 158 -9.72 11.12 26.50
C LYS A 158 -10.62 9.89 26.66
N MET A 159 -10.88 9.14 25.59
CA MET A 159 -11.64 7.88 25.65
C MET A 159 -10.83 6.76 26.31
N GLY A 160 -9.54 6.66 26.00
CA GLY A 160 -8.61 5.73 26.68
C GLY A 160 -8.35 6.09 28.15
N SER A 161 -8.57 7.36 28.53
CA SER A 161 -8.42 7.87 29.90
C SER A 161 -9.71 7.87 30.72
N ALA A 162 -10.84 7.41 30.15
CA ALA A 162 -12.10 7.34 30.88
C ALA A 162 -12.03 6.21 31.95
N PRO A 163 -12.36 6.49 33.23
CA PRO A 163 -12.32 5.45 34.25
C PRO A 163 -13.40 4.41 33.96
N SER A 164 -12.97 3.18 33.68
CA SER A 164 -13.83 2.01 33.68
C SER A 164 -14.48 1.89 35.06
N ARG A 165 -15.80 2.11 35.11
CA ARG A 165 -16.59 1.76 36.30
C ARG A 165 -16.70 0.23 36.36
N THR A 166 -15.89 -0.32 37.26
CA THR A 166 -16.16 -1.46 38.15
C THR A 166 -16.47 -2.83 37.53
N GLY A 167 -15.60 -3.79 37.83
CA GLY A 167 -15.84 -5.22 37.59
C GLY A 167 -14.76 -6.19 38.10
N ALA A 168 -14.24 -5.97 39.32
CA ALA A 168 -13.55 -6.92 40.20
C ALA A 168 -12.28 -7.70 39.76
N SER A 169 -11.25 -7.58 40.64
CA SER A 169 -10.23 -8.59 40.97
C SER A 169 -9.10 -8.78 39.93
N ARG A 170 -7.80 -8.59 40.18
CA ARG A 170 -6.99 -8.54 41.41
C ARG A 170 -5.75 -7.69 41.09
N ARG A 171 -5.43 -6.75 41.98
CA ARG A 171 -4.16 -6.02 41.99
C ARG A 171 -3.06 -6.97 42.50
N SER A 172 -2.07 -7.29 41.68
CA SER A 172 -0.72 -7.58 42.19
C SER A 172 0.19 -6.44 41.74
N THR A 173 0.47 -5.56 42.69
CA THR A 173 1.50 -4.53 42.62
C THR A 173 2.87 -5.18 42.52
N VAL A 174 3.57 -4.95 41.41
CA VAL A 174 5.03 -4.86 41.40
C VAL A 174 5.37 -3.48 40.85
N LYS A 175 5.63 -2.54 41.77
CA LYS A 175 6.38 -1.32 41.45
C LYS A 175 7.84 -1.76 41.31
N VAL A 176 8.35 -1.82 40.10
CA VAL A 176 9.78 -1.58 39.87
C VAL A 176 9.87 -0.21 39.20
N THR A 177 10.31 0.73 40.02
CA THR A 177 10.84 2.02 39.61
C THR A 177 12.03 1.79 38.69
N GLY A 178 11.83 2.07 37.40
CA GLY A 178 12.90 2.21 36.43
C GLY A 178 12.42 3.23 35.41
N THR A 179 12.98 4.42 35.46
CA THR A 179 12.91 5.41 34.38
C THR A 179 13.47 4.76 33.13
N VAL A 180 12.63 4.11 32.33
CA VAL A 180 12.96 3.78 30.95
C VAL A 180 12.71 5.07 30.19
N ALA A 181 13.80 5.77 29.88
CA ALA A 181 13.80 6.80 28.85
C ALA A 181 12.99 6.27 27.67
N THR A 182 11.95 7.01 27.27
CA THR A 182 11.34 6.83 25.96
C THR A 182 12.48 6.67 24.96
N PRO A 183 12.58 5.58 24.19
CA PRO A 183 13.56 5.55 23.12
C PRO A 183 13.19 6.75 22.25
N ASP A 184 14.15 7.64 22.15
CA ASP A 184 14.14 8.85 21.38
C ASP A 184 13.35 8.58 20.10
N LYS A 185 12.41 9.46 19.75
CA LYS A 185 12.02 9.62 18.35
C LYS A 185 13.28 10.14 17.66
N GLN A 186 14.24 9.26 17.39
CA GLN A 186 15.24 9.50 16.38
C GLN A 186 14.45 9.62 15.09
N GLU A 187 14.04 10.86 14.77
CA GLU A 187 13.77 11.26 13.41
C GLU A 187 14.97 10.79 12.61
N ARG A 188 14.89 9.61 12.00
CA ARG A 188 15.96 9.05 11.16
C ARG A 188 16.15 10.05 10.04
N PRO A 189 17.19 10.90 10.08
CA PRO A 189 17.32 11.92 9.07
C PRO A 189 17.52 11.17 7.74
N ASN A 190 16.71 11.49 6.74
CA ASN A 190 16.83 11.03 5.36
C ASN A 190 16.34 9.62 4.97
N LEU A 191 15.70 8.80 5.83
CA LEU A 191 15.13 7.51 5.38
C LEU A 191 14.14 7.67 4.21
N LYS A 192 13.30 8.72 4.26
CA LYS A 192 12.39 9.07 3.15
C LYS A 192 13.13 9.39 1.84
N LYS A 193 14.32 9.99 1.92
CA LYS A 193 15.14 10.33 0.75
C LYS A 193 15.79 9.06 0.17
N LEU A 194 16.32 8.21 1.04
CA LEU A 194 16.83 6.88 0.67
C LEU A 194 15.74 6.04 -0.03
N LEU A 195 14.54 5.96 0.55
CA LEU A 195 13.42 5.21 -0.04
C LEU A 195 12.98 5.79 -1.40
N ARG A 196 13.02 7.12 -1.58
CA ARG A 196 12.78 7.74 -2.89
C ARG A 196 13.84 7.38 -3.93
N LEU A 197 15.12 7.31 -3.54
CA LEU A 197 16.19 6.86 -4.44
C LEU A 197 16.01 5.39 -4.82
N LEU A 198 15.68 4.54 -3.84
CA LEU A 198 15.42 3.11 -4.04
C LEU A 198 14.13 2.84 -4.85
N ALA A 199 13.20 3.80 -4.93
CA ALA A 199 11.99 3.71 -5.75
C ALA A 199 12.22 4.07 -7.22
N LYS A 200 13.37 4.68 -7.57
CA LYS A 200 13.65 5.06 -8.96
C LYS A 200 13.93 3.83 -9.83
N PRO A 201 13.46 3.82 -11.09
CA PRO A 201 13.75 2.73 -12.02
C PRO A 201 15.24 2.57 -12.30
N GLU A 202 16.00 3.67 -12.20
CA GLU A 202 17.44 3.74 -12.44
C GLU A 202 18.26 3.61 -11.14
N ARG A 203 17.68 3.08 -10.06
CA ARG A 203 18.35 3.00 -8.73
C ARG A 203 19.73 2.32 -8.76
N ASP A 204 19.95 1.39 -9.69
CA ASP A 204 21.25 0.74 -9.87
C ASP A 204 22.35 1.74 -10.29
N GLN A 205 21.99 2.78 -11.06
CA GLN A 205 22.91 3.86 -11.45
C GLN A 205 23.14 4.88 -10.33
N LEU A 206 22.29 4.85 -9.29
CA LEU A 206 22.35 5.75 -8.15
C LEU A 206 23.08 5.11 -6.96
N PHE A 207 23.85 4.04 -7.18
CA PHE A 207 24.53 3.26 -6.13
C PHE A 207 25.31 4.15 -5.16
N ASP A 208 26.14 5.07 -5.67
CA ASP A 208 26.97 5.94 -4.82
C ASP A 208 26.10 6.91 -4.00
N GLN A 209 25.03 7.45 -4.58
CA GLN A 209 24.09 8.32 -3.87
C GLN A 209 23.33 7.53 -2.79
N ILE A 210 22.87 6.33 -3.11
CA ILE A 210 22.19 5.44 -2.16
C ILE A 210 23.13 5.08 -1.02
N LYS A 211 24.40 4.78 -1.30
CA LYS A 211 25.41 4.48 -0.30
C LYS A 211 25.62 5.66 0.65
N VAL A 212 25.79 6.87 0.13
CA VAL A 212 25.95 8.08 0.95
C VAL A 212 24.72 8.33 1.82
N GLU A 213 23.51 8.19 1.27
CA GLU A 213 22.28 8.37 2.04
C GLU A 213 22.06 7.26 3.08
N LEU A 214 22.49 6.02 2.79
CA LEU A 214 22.42 4.90 3.71
C LEU A 214 23.38 5.09 4.90
N GLU A 215 24.60 5.55 4.63
CA GLU A 215 25.58 5.95 5.64
C GLU A 215 25.03 7.09 6.51
N ALA A 216 24.37 8.09 5.89
CA ALA A 216 23.71 9.18 6.60
C ALA A 216 22.53 8.72 7.48
N CYS A 217 21.89 7.60 7.13
CA CYS A 217 20.82 6.98 7.92
C CYS A 217 21.35 6.08 9.05
N GLY A 218 22.68 5.96 9.22
CA GLY A 218 23.29 5.14 10.27
C GLY A 218 23.43 3.66 9.93
N ASN A 219 23.26 3.26 8.65
CA ASN A 219 23.38 1.88 8.18
C ASN A 219 22.51 0.85 8.94
N ASP A 220 21.33 1.25 9.40
CA ASP A 220 20.39 0.36 10.07
C ASP A 220 19.01 0.35 9.38
N LEU A 221 18.80 -0.69 8.59
CA LEU A 221 17.56 -1.02 7.91
C LEU A 221 16.77 -2.12 8.65
N SER A 222 17.20 -2.56 9.84
CA SER A 222 16.56 -3.67 10.55
C SER A 222 15.12 -3.39 10.98
N LEU A 223 14.80 -2.11 11.19
CA LEU A 223 13.48 -1.64 11.59
C LEU A 223 12.57 -1.27 10.41
N LEU A 224 12.99 -1.52 9.16
CA LEU A 224 12.09 -1.35 8.01
C LEU A 224 10.91 -2.30 8.14
N GLY A 225 9.72 -1.72 8.27
CA GLY A 225 8.47 -2.46 8.37
C GLY A 225 8.14 -3.21 7.08
N ASN A 226 7.27 -4.22 7.20
CA ASN A 226 6.65 -4.83 6.04
C ASN A 226 5.93 -3.75 5.21
N TYR A 227 6.00 -3.86 3.89
CA TYR A 227 5.39 -2.92 2.94
C TYR A 227 6.00 -1.50 2.91
N GLU A 228 7.08 -1.22 3.64
CA GLU A 228 7.75 0.08 3.59
C GLU A 228 8.78 0.18 2.46
N TYR A 229 9.28 -0.97 1.97
CA TYR A 229 10.27 -1.00 0.89
C TYR A 229 9.62 -0.66 -0.46
N PRO A 230 10.27 0.12 -1.34
CA PRO A 230 9.68 0.47 -2.61
C PRO A 230 9.61 -0.73 -3.57
N TYR A 231 8.54 -0.77 -4.37
CA TYR A 231 8.41 -1.72 -5.46
C TYR A 231 9.53 -1.51 -6.51
N GLY A 232 10.09 -2.60 -7.02
CA GLY A 232 11.06 -2.56 -8.11
C GLY A 232 11.60 -3.94 -8.45
N ASN A 233 12.50 -4.01 -9.43
CA ASN A 233 13.27 -5.22 -9.71
C ASN A 233 14.69 -5.06 -9.16
N PHE A 234 15.24 -6.09 -8.52
CA PHE A 234 16.67 -6.08 -8.16
C PHE A 234 17.49 -6.57 -9.34
N ASN A 235 18.04 -5.62 -10.10
CA ASN A 235 18.92 -5.95 -11.21
C ASN A 235 20.40 -5.88 -10.82
N ASP A 236 20.77 -5.12 -9.78
CA ASP A 236 22.16 -5.05 -9.31
C ASP A 236 22.40 -5.85 -8.01
N PRO A 237 23.19 -6.96 -8.06
CA PRO A 237 23.60 -7.70 -6.88
C PRO A 237 24.46 -6.88 -5.90
N LYS A 238 25.18 -5.86 -6.38
CA LYS A 238 26.02 -5.01 -5.51
C LYS A 238 25.15 -4.17 -4.59
N LEU A 239 24.10 -3.55 -5.13
CA LEU A 239 23.13 -2.80 -4.36
C LEU A 239 22.44 -3.69 -3.31
N LEU A 240 22.00 -4.89 -3.71
CA LEU A 240 21.37 -5.82 -2.77
C LEU A 240 22.30 -6.23 -1.62
N ARG A 241 23.57 -6.53 -1.90
CA ARG A 241 24.57 -6.82 -0.86
C ARG A 241 24.77 -5.66 0.11
N LEU A 242 24.78 -4.44 -0.40
CA LEU A 242 24.90 -3.23 0.43
C LEU A 242 23.72 -3.12 1.40
N LEU A 243 22.49 -3.30 0.90
CA LEU A 243 21.28 -3.20 1.70
C LEU A 243 21.18 -4.31 2.76
N LEU A 244 21.49 -5.55 2.41
CA LEU A 244 21.52 -6.67 3.36
C LEU A 244 22.58 -6.44 4.45
N LYS A 245 23.77 -5.94 4.09
CA LYS A 245 24.81 -5.57 5.08
C LYS A 245 24.40 -4.43 6.00
N ALA A 246 23.55 -3.53 5.53
CA ALA A 246 22.94 -2.48 6.35
C ALA A 246 21.75 -2.99 7.18
N GLY A 247 21.54 -4.31 7.28
CA GLY A 247 20.54 -4.91 8.13
C GLY A 247 19.14 -4.97 7.52
N LEU A 248 18.98 -4.79 6.20
CA LEU A 248 17.68 -4.98 5.55
C LEU A 248 17.23 -6.43 5.77
N PRO A 249 16.07 -6.68 6.41
CA PRO A 249 15.58 -8.05 6.59
C PRO A 249 15.40 -8.73 5.22
N PRO A 250 15.91 -9.95 5.03
CA PRO A 250 15.85 -10.61 3.72
C PRO A 250 14.40 -10.99 3.33
N GLU A 251 13.51 -11.06 4.33
CA GLU A 251 12.08 -11.31 4.21
C GLU A 251 11.23 -10.03 4.01
N THR A 252 11.86 -8.87 3.82
CA THR A 252 11.14 -7.61 3.59
C THR A 252 10.24 -7.71 2.35
N THR A 253 9.05 -7.13 2.44
CA THR A 253 8.11 -6.98 1.32
C THR A 253 8.05 -5.52 0.86
N ASP A 254 7.82 -5.32 -0.44
CA ASP A 254 7.49 -4.00 -0.95
C ASP A 254 6.06 -3.58 -0.64
N VAL A 255 5.75 -2.32 -0.97
CA VAL A 255 4.40 -1.73 -0.92
C VAL A 255 3.32 -2.54 -1.64
N LYS A 256 3.67 -3.44 -2.56
CA LYS A 256 2.73 -4.34 -3.27
C LYS A 256 2.66 -5.73 -2.65
N GLY A 257 3.41 -5.99 -1.58
CA GLY A 257 3.52 -7.28 -0.92
C GLY A 257 4.43 -8.29 -1.59
N ASN A 258 5.25 -7.89 -2.58
CA ASN A 258 6.26 -8.79 -3.14
C ASN A 258 7.48 -8.85 -2.20
N SER A 259 7.92 -10.05 -1.84
CA SER A 259 9.19 -10.23 -1.13
C SER A 259 10.39 -9.81 -1.98
N LEU A 260 11.53 -9.51 -1.35
CA LEU A 260 12.78 -9.25 -2.05
C LEU A 260 13.13 -10.39 -3.03
N LEU A 261 12.83 -11.64 -2.67
CA LEU A 261 13.06 -12.81 -3.50
C LEU A 261 12.23 -12.76 -4.81
N ILE A 262 10.97 -12.31 -4.73
CA ILE A 262 10.12 -12.14 -5.91
C ILE A 262 10.63 -11.01 -6.81
N GLN A 263 11.09 -9.89 -6.23
CA GLN A 263 11.72 -8.80 -6.98
C GLN A 263 13.04 -9.21 -7.65
N ALA A 264 13.76 -10.16 -7.05
CA ALA A 264 15.01 -10.71 -7.56
C ALA A 264 14.81 -11.80 -8.62
N ALA A 265 13.58 -12.29 -8.88
CA ALA A 265 13.31 -13.38 -9.81
C ALA A 265 13.89 -13.18 -11.23
N GLY A 266 14.08 -11.92 -11.63
CA GLY A 266 14.71 -11.53 -12.89
C GLY A 266 16.24 -11.74 -12.96
N ASN A 267 16.90 -11.86 -11.81
CA ASN A 267 18.35 -11.83 -11.65
C ASN A 267 18.88 -13.02 -10.82
N PRO A 268 19.54 -14.00 -11.47
CA PRO A 268 20.12 -15.17 -10.82
C PRO A 268 21.03 -14.87 -9.62
N LYS A 269 21.90 -13.86 -9.74
CA LYS A 269 22.87 -13.52 -8.68
C LYS A 269 22.19 -12.90 -7.46
N CYS A 270 21.12 -12.13 -7.67
CA CYS A 270 20.32 -11.60 -6.57
C CYS A 270 19.51 -12.70 -5.86
N LEU A 271 19.02 -13.70 -6.62
CA LEU A 271 18.34 -14.86 -6.05
C LEU A 271 19.27 -15.67 -5.15
N GLU A 272 20.45 -16.06 -5.64
CA GLU A 272 21.45 -16.79 -4.85
C GLU A 272 21.78 -16.06 -3.55
N LEU A 273 21.93 -14.73 -3.61
CA LEU A 273 22.20 -13.92 -2.44
C LEU A 273 21.12 -14.05 -1.37
N LEU A 274 19.85 -13.88 -1.76
CA LEU A 274 18.73 -13.95 -0.82
C LEU A 274 18.49 -15.36 -0.31
N LEU A 275 18.61 -16.37 -1.18
CA LEU A 275 18.42 -17.77 -0.81
C LEU A 275 19.49 -18.25 0.19
N ASN A 276 20.72 -17.72 0.09
CA ASN A 276 21.77 -17.99 1.08
C ASN A 276 21.51 -17.35 2.45
N GLU A 277 20.64 -16.34 2.54
CA GLU A 277 20.16 -15.78 3.82
C GLU A 277 19.04 -16.63 4.46
N GLY A 278 18.68 -17.78 3.86
CA GLY A 278 17.70 -18.72 4.42
C GLY A 278 16.24 -18.29 4.25
N VAL A 279 15.94 -17.42 3.28
CA VAL A 279 14.56 -17.00 3.00
C VAL A 279 13.69 -18.15 2.53
N ASN A 280 12.40 -18.08 2.80
CA ASN A 280 11.45 -19.06 2.31
C ASN A 280 11.28 -18.96 0.79
N VAL A 281 11.85 -19.91 0.05
CA VAL A 281 11.79 -20.01 -1.42
C VAL A 281 10.35 -20.07 -1.97
N ASN A 282 9.43 -20.63 -1.16
CA ASN A 282 8.04 -20.85 -1.50
C ASN A 282 7.11 -19.74 -1.00
N ARG A 283 7.66 -18.62 -0.51
CA ARG A 283 6.86 -17.48 -0.05
C ARG A 283 5.99 -16.95 -1.19
N VAL A 284 4.70 -16.92 -0.92
CA VAL A 284 3.68 -16.32 -1.78
C VAL A 284 3.57 -14.84 -1.43
N CYS A 285 3.58 -13.95 -2.41
CA CYS A 285 3.34 -12.53 -2.13
C CYS A 285 1.90 -12.29 -1.67
N ASP A 286 1.70 -11.27 -0.84
CA ASP A 286 0.36 -10.81 -0.45
C ASP A 286 -0.31 -9.97 -1.56
N SER A 287 0.40 -9.75 -2.67
CA SER A 287 -0.11 -9.01 -3.83
C SER A 287 -1.31 -9.69 -4.48
N TYR A 288 -2.04 -8.94 -5.31
CA TYR A 288 -3.20 -9.41 -6.06
C TYR A 288 -2.98 -10.75 -6.79
N PHE A 289 -1.76 -11.01 -7.29
CA PHE A 289 -1.47 -12.21 -8.05
C PHE A 289 -1.14 -13.45 -7.19
N ALA A 290 -0.84 -13.30 -5.88
CA ALA A 290 -0.34 -14.39 -5.03
C ALA A 290 0.72 -15.25 -5.74
N SER A 291 1.76 -14.60 -6.25
CA SER A 291 2.83 -15.21 -7.03
C SER A 291 4.01 -15.63 -6.13
N THR A 292 4.71 -16.68 -6.53
CA THR A 292 6.02 -17.07 -5.98
C THR A 292 7.15 -16.56 -6.86
N ALA A 293 8.38 -16.58 -6.36
CA ALA A 293 9.56 -16.22 -7.15
C ALA A 293 9.70 -17.10 -8.40
N LEU A 294 9.34 -18.39 -8.29
CA LEU A 294 9.38 -19.35 -9.40
C LEU A 294 8.38 -18.98 -10.51
N ILE A 295 7.15 -18.63 -10.13
CA ILE A 295 6.11 -18.18 -11.08
C ILE A 295 6.58 -16.90 -11.79
N ARG A 296 7.14 -15.93 -11.05
CA ARG A 296 7.68 -14.69 -11.65
C ARG A 296 8.84 -14.96 -12.60
N ALA A 297 9.79 -15.82 -12.24
CA ALA A 297 10.93 -16.18 -13.09
C ALA A 297 10.48 -16.88 -14.39
N ALA A 298 9.48 -17.76 -14.30
CA ALA A 298 8.87 -18.44 -15.44
C ALA A 298 8.16 -17.45 -16.39
N HIS A 299 7.38 -16.51 -15.85
CA HIS A 299 6.73 -15.44 -16.62
C HIS A 299 7.76 -14.57 -17.37
N LEU A 300 8.86 -14.20 -16.70
CA LEU A 300 9.95 -13.42 -17.30
C LEU A 300 10.81 -14.22 -18.29
N GLY A 301 10.63 -15.54 -18.38
CA GLY A 301 11.44 -16.41 -19.24
C GLY A 301 12.88 -16.56 -18.77
N LYS A 302 13.16 -16.41 -17.48
CA LYS A 302 14.53 -16.42 -16.92
C LYS A 302 14.93 -17.85 -16.53
N ARG A 303 15.39 -18.64 -17.52
CA ARG A 303 15.78 -20.04 -17.34
C ARG A 303 16.72 -20.27 -16.14
N LYS A 304 17.81 -19.51 -16.04
CA LYS A 304 18.78 -19.65 -14.94
C LYS A 304 18.16 -19.40 -13.56
N SER A 305 17.27 -18.40 -13.45
CA SER A 305 16.55 -18.13 -12.21
C SER A 305 15.63 -19.28 -11.83
N VAL A 306 14.97 -19.91 -12.82
CA VAL A 306 14.13 -21.10 -12.60
C VAL A 306 14.97 -22.27 -12.11
N GLU A 307 16.16 -22.51 -12.68
CA GLU A 307 17.09 -23.57 -12.24
C GLU A 307 17.50 -23.36 -10.77
N ILE A 308 17.99 -22.17 -10.42
CA ILE A 308 18.40 -21.85 -9.04
C ILE A 308 17.23 -22.03 -8.07
N LEU A 309 16.04 -21.52 -8.40
CA LEU A 309 14.89 -21.66 -7.50
C LEU A 309 14.52 -23.14 -7.28
N LEU A 310 14.54 -23.97 -8.32
CA LEU A 310 14.28 -25.41 -8.19
C LEU A 310 15.38 -26.12 -7.39
N GLU A 311 16.66 -25.76 -7.59
CA GLU A 311 17.80 -26.30 -6.82
C GLU A 311 17.67 -26.00 -5.32
N TYR A 312 17.11 -24.83 -4.97
CA TYR A 312 16.82 -24.44 -3.58
C TYR A 312 15.45 -24.94 -3.06
N GLY A 313 14.80 -25.86 -3.78
CA GLY A 313 13.57 -26.52 -3.31
C GLY A 313 12.28 -25.74 -3.56
N ALA A 314 12.24 -24.88 -4.59
CA ALA A 314 11.00 -24.24 -5.00
C ALA A 314 9.96 -25.26 -5.47
N ASP A 315 8.76 -25.19 -4.90
CA ASP A 315 7.62 -26.02 -5.26
C ASP A 315 6.95 -25.48 -6.54
N ALA A 316 7.13 -26.22 -7.63
CA ALA A 316 6.55 -25.91 -8.93
C ALA A 316 5.03 -26.15 -9.01
N THR A 317 4.40 -26.70 -7.96
CA THR A 317 2.97 -26.98 -7.89
C THR A 317 2.16 -25.87 -7.24
N ILE A 318 2.82 -24.87 -6.61
CA ILE A 318 2.14 -23.72 -6.02
C ILE A 318 1.39 -22.94 -7.10
N LYS A 319 0.13 -22.65 -6.81
CA LYS A 319 -0.78 -21.92 -7.69
C LYS A 319 -0.84 -20.45 -7.31
N ASP A 320 -0.91 -19.61 -8.33
CA ASP A 320 -1.29 -18.21 -8.17
C ASP A 320 -2.79 -18.05 -7.86
N LYS A 321 -3.27 -16.82 -7.64
CA LYS A 321 -4.72 -16.59 -7.40
C LYS A 321 -5.61 -17.00 -8.57
N SER A 322 -5.07 -17.11 -9.79
CA SER A 322 -5.79 -17.59 -10.97
C SER A 322 -5.79 -19.11 -11.10
N GLY A 323 -5.23 -19.83 -10.13
CA GLY A 323 -5.11 -21.29 -10.14
C GLY A 323 -4.01 -21.81 -11.07
N LYS A 324 -3.15 -20.94 -11.59
CA LYS A 324 -2.08 -21.29 -12.54
C LYS A 324 -0.79 -21.59 -11.79
N ILE A 325 -0.09 -22.63 -12.22
CA ILE A 325 1.25 -22.94 -11.74
C ILE A 325 2.32 -22.37 -12.67
N ALA A 326 3.59 -22.39 -12.25
CA ALA A 326 4.69 -21.76 -13.00
C ALA A 326 4.75 -22.17 -14.49
N GLN A 327 4.49 -23.45 -14.82
CA GLN A 327 4.52 -23.93 -16.21
C GLN A 327 3.38 -23.40 -17.08
N ASP A 328 2.25 -23.01 -16.48
CA ASP A 328 1.07 -22.51 -17.20
C ASP A 328 1.26 -21.07 -17.66
N ILE A 329 2.14 -20.33 -16.97
CA ILE A 329 2.43 -18.92 -17.25
C ILE A 329 3.52 -18.75 -18.31
N VAL A 330 4.29 -19.80 -18.60
CA VAL A 330 5.35 -19.74 -19.62
C VAL A 330 4.73 -19.59 -21.02
N ASP A 331 5.08 -18.51 -21.72
CA ASP A 331 4.79 -18.36 -23.15
C ASP A 331 5.53 -19.44 -23.97
N LYS A 332 4.77 -20.33 -24.62
CA LYS A 332 5.27 -21.49 -25.38
C LYS A 332 5.66 -21.16 -26.82
N ARG A 333 5.56 -19.91 -27.25
CA ARG A 333 5.86 -19.51 -28.64
C ARG A 333 7.35 -19.60 -29.00
N SER A 334 8.27 -19.59 -28.02
CA SER A 334 9.71 -19.68 -28.22
C SER A 334 10.30 -21.02 -27.79
N ARG A 335 11.21 -21.58 -28.59
CA ARG A 335 11.98 -22.80 -28.26
C ARG A 335 12.76 -22.66 -26.95
N GLU A 336 13.29 -21.48 -26.66
CA GLU A 336 14.01 -21.22 -25.42
C GLU A 336 13.10 -21.32 -24.20
N ARG A 337 11.87 -20.81 -24.30
CA ARG A 337 10.87 -20.91 -23.23
C ARG A 337 10.31 -22.32 -23.06
N GLN A 338 10.31 -23.12 -24.13
CA GLN A 338 9.95 -24.54 -24.03
C GLN A 338 10.90 -25.33 -23.11
N THR A 339 12.18 -24.94 -23.04
CA THR A 339 13.13 -25.55 -22.09
C THR A 339 12.74 -25.30 -20.64
N ILE A 340 12.18 -24.12 -20.33
CA ILE A 340 11.70 -23.76 -18.99
C ILE A 340 10.52 -24.65 -18.59
N VAL A 341 9.57 -24.90 -19.50
CA VAL A 341 8.46 -25.82 -19.25
C VAL A 341 8.97 -27.23 -18.93
N ASN A 342 9.99 -27.69 -19.65
CA ASN A 342 10.59 -29.01 -19.42
C ASN A 342 11.29 -29.10 -18.05
N LEU A 343 11.99 -28.03 -17.63
CA LEU A 343 12.60 -27.94 -16.30
C LEU A 343 11.54 -27.99 -15.19
N LEU A 344 10.49 -27.17 -15.30
CA LEU A 344 9.41 -27.13 -14.33
C LEU A 344 8.68 -28.47 -14.19
N ARG A 345 8.44 -29.17 -15.31
CA ARG A 345 7.84 -30.52 -15.30
C ARG A 345 8.70 -31.57 -14.59
N ARG A 346 10.03 -31.44 -14.68
CA ARG A 346 10.96 -32.33 -13.97
C ARG A 346 10.97 -32.03 -12.48
N GLY A 347 10.95 -30.75 -12.10
CA GLY A 347 10.90 -30.32 -10.70
C GLY A 347 9.60 -30.67 -9.97
N SER A 348 8.47 -30.85 -10.67
CA SER A 348 7.19 -31.27 -10.04
C SER A 348 7.07 -32.78 -9.75
N ARG A 349 8.07 -33.60 -10.11
CA ARG A 349 8.03 -35.08 -10.00
C ARG A 349 8.90 -35.67 -8.89
N THR A 350 9.64 -34.82 -8.19
CA THR A 350 10.46 -35.13 -7.02
C THR A 350 9.79 -34.52 -5.81
#